data_AF-A0A965CIF1-F1
#
_entry.id   AF-A0A965CIF1-F1
#
_cell.length_a   1.000
_cell.length_b   1.000
_cell.length_c   1.000
_cell.angle_alpha   90.00
_cell.angle_beta   90.00
_cell.angle_gamma   90.00
#
_symmetry.space_group_name_H-M   'P 1'
#
loop_
_entity.id
_entity.type
_entity.pdbx_description
1 polymer ?
#
loop_
_entity_poly.entity_id
_entity_poly.type
_entity_poly.pdbx_seq_one_letter_code
_entity_poly.pdbx_strand_id
1 'polypeptide(L)'
;LDKAKRPKNLVLAIARQYADEDGFDNLDRWRKDKRFKIMDIPYADSEGACWARNLIQQLYNGEEYTLQIDSHMRFNQDWDDTLIKILKGLQKDGYPKPLLTSYACSFDPKNDPGGRVQDPWRMVYDRFSPEGNVFFMPETIDEWKTLKKPIPARFYSAHYAFTLGQFANEVQHNPEYYFHGEEISIGVRAFTWGYDLFHPHIPIIYHEYTRNGKKKQWDDDKEWVKKNERAHFLNKRLFGVDGVEQEGYDGLFGFGSVRTLRDYEKYAGILFEKRAVQQWTIDKKNPPVMEKYDTEEEWLNSFSIIFRHCIDVQYDSVPEKDYEFWVVAFHDEDDNTLYRKDADINEIN
;
A
#
# COMPACT_ATOMS: atom_id res chain seq x y z
N LEU A 1 11.28 -9.43 -19.35
CA LEU A 1 12.03 -10.70 -19.49
C LEU A 1 13.51 -10.47 -19.76
N ASP A 2 13.86 -9.60 -20.70
CA ASP A 2 15.26 -9.38 -21.15
C ASP A 2 16.24 -8.97 -20.04
N LYS A 3 15.74 -8.27 -19.03
CA LYS A 3 16.53 -7.85 -17.85
C LYS A 3 16.59 -8.88 -16.72
N ALA A 4 15.90 -10.01 -16.83
CA ALA A 4 16.02 -11.09 -15.83
C ALA A 4 17.30 -11.89 -16.08
N LYS A 5 17.98 -12.29 -15.03
CA LYS A 5 19.14 -13.18 -15.07
C LYS A 5 18.75 -14.60 -15.43
N ARG A 6 17.59 -15.07 -14.95
CA ARG A 6 17.05 -16.42 -15.20
C ARG A 6 15.65 -16.35 -15.81
N PRO A 7 15.49 -15.79 -17.02
CA PRO A 7 14.18 -15.58 -17.63
C PRO A 7 13.40 -16.89 -17.84
N LYS A 8 14.10 -18.02 -18.04
CA LYS A 8 13.49 -19.34 -18.23
C LYS A 8 12.82 -19.90 -16.97
N ASN A 9 13.14 -19.37 -15.79
CA ASN A 9 12.56 -19.80 -14.51
C ASN A 9 11.29 -19.03 -14.14
N LEU A 10 10.93 -18.02 -14.92
CA LEU A 10 9.77 -17.19 -14.63
C LEU A 10 8.49 -17.86 -15.13
N VAL A 11 7.46 -17.83 -14.30
CA VAL A 11 6.07 -18.10 -14.66
C VAL A 11 5.30 -16.80 -14.49
N LEU A 12 4.54 -16.38 -15.50
CA LEU A 12 3.82 -15.12 -15.54
C LEU A 12 2.32 -15.42 -15.58
N ALA A 13 1.61 -15.04 -14.52
CA ALA A 13 0.15 -15.05 -14.50
C ALA A 13 -0.34 -13.63 -14.82
N ILE A 14 -1.18 -13.50 -15.84
CA ILE A 14 -1.58 -12.20 -16.42
C ILE A 14 -3.10 -12.17 -16.53
N ALA A 15 -3.74 -11.24 -15.82
CA ALA A 15 -5.12 -10.83 -16.08
C ALA A 15 -5.11 -9.70 -17.12
N ARG A 16 -5.33 -10.06 -18.39
CA ARG A 16 -5.43 -9.10 -19.49
C ARG A 16 -6.85 -8.56 -19.55
N GLN A 17 -7.06 -7.37 -19.00
CA GLN A 17 -8.29 -6.60 -19.16
C GLN A 17 -8.21 -5.81 -20.46
N TYR A 18 -9.20 -5.97 -21.35
CA TYR A 18 -9.14 -5.41 -22.70
C TYR A 18 -10.50 -4.93 -23.23
N ALA A 19 -10.45 -3.95 -24.12
CA ALA A 19 -11.49 -3.67 -25.10
C ALA A 19 -11.04 -4.15 -26.49
N ASP A 20 -11.98 -4.58 -27.35
CA ASP A 20 -11.63 -5.06 -28.70
C ASP A 20 -10.94 -3.96 -29.54
N GLU A 21 -11.27 -2.69 -29.28
CA GLU A 21 -10.68 -1.53 -29.93
C GLU A 21 -9.26 -1.14 -29.45
N ASP A 22 -8.74 -1.68 -28.35
CA ASP A 22 -7.44 -1.25 -27.77
C ASP A 22 -6.27 -1.49 -28.73
N GLY A 23 -6.18 -2.70 -29.30
CA GLY A 23 -5.19 -3.09 -30.32
C GLY A 23 -3.71 -3.12 -29.88
N PHE A 24 -3.33 -2.49 -28.76
CA PHE A 24 -1.95 -2.40 -28.25
C PHE A 24 -1.56 -3.55 -27.31
N ASP A 25 -2.52 -4.34 -26.87
CA ASP A 25 -2.41 -5.25 -25.74
C ASP A 25 -2.41 -6.74 -26.16
N ASN A 26 -2.22 -7.02 -27.45
CA ASN A 26 -2.16 -8.39 -27.97
C ASN A 26 -0.98 -9.19 -27.37
N LEU A 27 -1.30 -10.33 -26.75
CA LEU A 27 -0.33 -11.25 -26.14
C LEU A 27 -0.18 -12.60 -26.87
N ASP A 28 -0.68 -12.74 -28.11
CA ASP A 28 -0.77 -14.00 -28.84
C ASP A 28 0.58 -14.72 -29.00
N ARG A 29 1.66 -13.96 -29.18
CA ARG A 29 3.02 -14.50 -29.27
C ARG A 29 3.44 -15.32 -28.05
N TRP A 30 2.82 -15.09 -26.89
CA TRP A 30 3.14 -15.76 -25.63
C TRP A 30 2.20 -16.92 -25.30
N ARG A 31 1.06 -17.07 -25.98
CA ARG A 31 0.03 -18.08 -25.64
C ARG A 31 0.52 -19.52 -25.77
N LYS A 32 1.53 -19.79 -26.60
CA LYS A 32 2.14 -21.12 -26.75
C LYS A 32 3.27 -21.38 -25.75
N ASP A 33 3.73 -20.36 -25.03
CA ASP A 33 4.77 -20.50 -24.02
C ASP A 33 4.12 -20.89 -22.69
N LYS A 34 4.41 -22.10 -22.22
CA LYS A 34 3.85 -22.65 -20.97
C LYS A 34 4.17 -21.83 -19.72
N ARG A 35 5.15 -20.92 -19.79
CA ARG A 35 5.46 -19.98 -18.71
C ARG A 35 4.38 -18.90 -18.55
N PHE A 36 3.58 -18.63 -19.57
CA PHE A 36 2.57 -17.58 -19.55
C PHE A 36 1.18 -18.18 -19.32
N LYS A 37 0.56 -17.81 -18.19
CA LYS A 37 -0.82 -18.16 -17.82
C LYS A 37 -1.66 -16.89 -18.00
N ILE A 38 -2.30 -16.75 -19.16
CA ILE A 38 -3.01 -15.52 -19.57
C ILE A 38 -4.51 -15.74 -19.47
N MET A 39 -5.19 -14.84 -18.75
CA MET A 39 -6.64 -14.75 -18.68
C MET A 39 -7.09 -13.51 -19.46
N ASP A 40 -7.88 -13.68 -20.51
CA ASP A 40 -8.51 -12.59 -21.24
C ASP A 40 -9.83 -12.23 -20.57
N ILE A 41 -9.97 -10.97 -20.17
CA ILE A 41 -11.12 -10.45 -19.43
C ILE A 41 -11.61 -9.21 -20.17
N PRO A 42 -12.82 -9.20 -20.75
CA PRO A 42 -13.42 -7.98 -21.24
C PRO A 42 -13.44 -6.92 -20.13
N TYR A 43 -13.05 -5.68 -20.42
CA TYR A 43 -12.94 -4.63 -19.39
C TYR A 43 -14.25 -4.43 -18.61
N ALA A 44 -15.40 -4.66 -19.27
CA ALA A 44 -16.73 -4.57 -18.69
C ALA A 44 -17.02 -5.65 -17.60
N ASP A 45 -16.27 -6.76 -17.61
CA ASP A 45 -16.39 -7.84 -16.63
C ASP A 45 -15.44 -7.64 -15.43
N SER A 46 -14.68 -6.54 -15.41
CA SER A 46 -13.73 -6.24 -14.34
C SER A 46 -14.45 -5.84 -13.05
N GLU A 47 -14.15 -6.54 -11.96
CA GLU A 47 -14.60 -6.19 -10.59
C GLU A 47 -13.54 -5.36 -9.82
N GLY A 48 -12.50 -4.89 -10.51
CA GLY A 48 -11.43 -4.07 -9.92
C GLY A 48 -10.12 -4.83 -9.69
N ALA A 49 -9.14 -4.14 -9.10
CA ALA A 49 -7.76 -4.61 -9.03
C ALA A 49 -7.58 -5.80 -8.08
N CYS A 50 -8.24 -5.80 -6.92
CA CYS A 50 -8.08 -6.89 -5.95
C CYS A 50 -8.72 -8.19 -6.45
N TRP A 51 -9.84 -8.11 -7.16
CA TRP A 51 -10.43 -9.25 -7.87
C TRP A 51 -9.48 -9.83 -8.91
N ALA A 52 -8.89 -9.00 -9.77
CA ALA A 52 -7.92 -9.46 -10.76
C ALA A 52 -6.67 -10.08 -10.12
N ARG A 53 -6.16 -9.49 -9.03
CA ARG A 53 -5.04 -10.04 -8.25
C ARG A 53 -5.41 -11.39 -7.62
N ASN A 54 -6.62 -11.54 -7.11
CA ASN A 54 -7.11 -12.82 -6.57
C ASN A 54 -7.17 -13.90 -7.66
N LEU A 55 -7.68 -13.59 -8.85
CA LEU A 55 -7.72 -14.52 -9.98
C LEU A 55 -6.32 -15.00 -10.38
N ILE A 56 -5.37 -14.07 -10.46
CA ILE A 56 -3.95 -14.38 -10.74
C ILE A 56 -3.36 -15.29 -9.66
N GLN A 57 -3.69 -15.07 -8.38
CA GLN A 57 -3.23 -15.94 -7.29
C GLN A 57 -3.74 -17.38 -7.42
N GLN A 58 -4.93 -17.62 -7.99
CA GLN A 58 -5.45 -18.98 -8.23
C GLN A 58 -4.63 -19.76 -9.28
N LEU A 59 -3.77 -19.06 -10.04
CA LEU A 59 -2.87 -19.67 -11.01
C LEU A 59 -1.52 -20.10 -10.38
N TYR A 60 -1.29 -19.81 -9.10
CA TYR A 60 -0.12 -20.29 -8.37
C TYR A 60 -0.08 -21.82 -8.36
N ASN A 61 1.09 -22.39 -8.67
CA ASN A 61 1.29 -23.83 -8.82
C ASN A 61 2.59 -24.30 -8.16
N GLY A 62 2.89 -23.75 -6.97
CA GLY A 62 4.04 -24.18 -6.17
C GLY A 62 5.37 -23.55 -6.59
N GLU A 63 5.37 -22.43 -7.31
CA GLU A 63 6.58 -21.67 -7.63
C GLU A 63 7.32 -21.25 -6.33
N GLU A 64 8.65 -21.28 -6.31
CA GLU A 64 9.44 -21.03 -5.07
C GLU A 64 9.26 -19.62 -4.50
N TYR A 65 9.07 -18.64 -5.39
CA TYR A 65 8.91 -17.22 -5.06
C TYR A 65 7.71 -16.65 -5.79
N THR A 66 7.10 -15.61 -5.23
CA THR A 66 6.07 -14.81 -5.88
C THR A 66 6.50 -13.35 -5.97
N LEU A 67 6.21 -12.72 -7.11
CA LEU A 67 6.38 -11.29 -7.36
C LEU A 67 5.04 -10.72 -7.85
N GLN A 68 4.43 -9.85 -7.05
CA GLN A 68 3.27 -9.07 -7.44
C GLN A 68 3.68 -7.68 -7.91
N ILE A 69 3.16 -7.28 -9.06
CA ILE A 69 3.46 -6.01 -9.72
C ILE A 69 2.25 -5.48 -10.48
N ASP A 70 2.26 -4.18 -10.76
CA ASP A 70 1.36 -3.58 -11.75
C ASP A 70 1.84 -3.82 -13.19
N SER A 71 1.00 -3.49 -14.18
CA SER A 71 1.29 -3.70 -15.61
C SER A 71 2.29 -2.70 -16.21
N HIS A 72 2.57 -1.59 -15.53
CA HIS A 72 3.34 -0.46 -16.01
C HIS A 72 4.62 -0.26 -15.20
N MET A 73 5.41 -1.34 -15.10
CA MET A 73 6.66 -1.38 -14.35
C MET A 73 7.89 -1.38 -15.26
N ARG A 74 9.04 -0.97 -14.70
CA ARG A 74 10.37 -1.18 -15.27
C ARG A 74 11.28 -1.86 -14.27
N PHE A 75 12.29 -2.56 -14.78
CA PHE A 75 13.20 -3.36 -13.96
C PHE A 75 14.65 -2.92 -14.21
N ASN A 76 15.50 -3.09 -13.21
CA ASN A 76 16.95 -3.09 -13.37
C ASN A 76 17.43 -4.42 -13.94
N GLN A 77 18.67 -4.43 -14.45
CA GLN A 77 19.29 -5.65 -14.94
C GLN A 77 19.50 -6.63 -13.78
N ASP A 78 19.28 -7.92 -14.05
CA ASP A 78 19.40 -9.03 -13.08
C ASP A 78 18.50 -8.84 -11.84
N TRP A 79 17.31 -8.23 -12.02
CA TRP A 79 16.38 -7.91 -10.93
C TRP A 79 15.95 -9.14 -10.11
N ASP A 80 15.73 -10.28 -10.76
CA ASP A 80 15.30 -11.54 -10.15
C ASP A 80 16.37 -12.10 -9.22
N ASP A 81 17.61 -12.14 -9.69
CA ASP A 81 18.76 -12.57 -8.89
C ASP A 81 19.00 -11.62 -7.71
N THR A 82 18.80 -10.32 -7.92
CA THR A 82 18.92 -9.29 -6.88
C THR A 82 17.88 -9.49 -5.77
N LEU A 83 16.60 -9.64 -6.13
CA LEU A 83 15.53 -9.88 -5.16
C LEU A 83 15.76 -11.17 -4.36
N ILE A 84 16.12 -12.27 -5.04
CA ILE A 84 16.40 -13.56 -4.38
C ILE A 84 17.60 -13.44 -3.43
N LYS A 85 18.68 -12.74 -3.82
CA LYS A 85 19.83 -12.53 -2.96
C LYS A 85 19.49 -11.75 -1.69
N ILE A 86 18.70 -10.69 -1.82
CA ILE A 86 18.25 -9.89 -0.68
C ILE A 86 17.39 -10.76 0.26
N LEU A 87 16.40 -11.47 -0.30
CA LEU A 87 15.51 -12.35 0.44
C LEU A 87 16.28 -13.43 1.23
N LYS A 88 17.22 -14.13 0.55
CA LYS A 88 18.08 -15.12 1.19
C LYS A 88 19.04 -14.53 2.22
N GLY A 89 19.45 -13.28 2.04
CA GLY A 89 20.22 -12.52 3.03
C GLY A 89 19.43 -12.35 4.33
N LEU A 90 18.17 -11.89 4.22
CA LEU A 90 17.26 -11.76 5.37
C LEU A 90 16.98 -13.11 6.03
N GLN A 91 16.82 -14.19 5.26
CA GLN A 91 16.67 -15.53 5.85
C GLN A 91 17.88 -15.97 6.68
N LYS A 92 19.10 -15.65 6.23
CA LYS A 92 20.33 -15.90 7.00
C LYS A 92 20.42 -15.05 8.26
N ASP A 93 19.80 -13.87 8.25
CA ASP A 93 19.72 -12.98 9.41
C ASP A 93 18.65 -13.41 10.43
N GLY A 94 17.92 -14.51 10.16
CA GLY A 94 16.96 -15.09 11.09
C GLY A 94 15.50 -14.79 10.80
N TYR A 95 15.17 -14.19 9.64
CA TYR A 95 13.79 -13.94 9.22
C TYR A 95 13.28 -15.09 8.34
N PRO A 96 12.44 -16.02 8.81
CA PRO A 96 12.08 -17.22 8.04
C PRO A 96 11.26 -16.91 6.78
N LYS A 97 10.36 -15.93 6.88
CA LYS A 97 9.47 -15.49 5.80
C LYS A 97 9.63 -13.98 5.52
N PRO A 98 10.76 -13.51 4.98
CA PRO A 98 10.91 -12.10 4.67
C PRO A 98 10.03 -11.71 3.48
N LEU A 99 9.47 -10.52 3.49
CA LEU A 99 8.65 -9.96 2.41
C LEU A 99 9.22 -8.60 2.00
N LEU A 100 9.73 -8.53 0.77
CA LEU A 100 10.23 -7.28 0.19
C LEU A 100 9.06 -6.52 -0.43
N THR A 101 8.82 -5.30 0.02
CA THR A 101 7.71 -4.46 -0.45
C THR A 101 8.12 -3.00 -0.41
N SER A 102 7.63 -2.16 -1.31
CA SER A 102 7.72 -0.70 -1.14
C SER A 102 6.85 0.04 -2.14
N TYR A 103 6.68 1.34 -1.92
CA TYR A 103 6.43 2.23 -3.04
C TYR A 103 7.65 2.23 -3.97
N ALA A 104 7.48 1.68 -5.18
CA ALA A 104 8.55 1.57 -6.16
C ALA A 104 8.93 2.97 -6.66
N CYS A 105 10.21 3.21 -6.95
CA CYS A 105 10.66 4.52 -7.44
C CYS A 105 9.98 4.85 -8.78
N SER A 106 9.74 6.13 -9.04
CA SER A 106 9.12 6.52 -10.31
C SER A 106 10.09 6.40 -11.50
N PHE A 107 9.53 6.13 -12.68
CA PHE A 107 10.20 6.39 -13.96
C PHE A 107 9.32 7.25 -14.87
N ASP A 108 9.95 8.07 -15.71
CA ASP A 108 9.28 8.79 -16.79
C ASP A 108 9.25 7.92 -18.07
N PRO A 109 8.08 7.52 -18.59
CA PRO A 109 7.98 6.73 -19.81
C PRO A 109 8.51 7.46 -21.05
N LYS A 110 8.56 8.81 -21.05
CA LYS A 110 9.10 9.61 -22.16
C LYS A 110 10.63 9.73 -22.13
N ASN A 111 11.25 9.39 -21.01
CA ASN A 111 12.69 9.52 -20.80
C ASN A 111 13.27 8.30 -20.07
N ASP A 112 12.79 7.07 -20.32
CA ASP A 112 13.37 5.87 -19.71
C ASP A 112 14.66 5.45 -20.45
N PRO A 113 15.80 5.21 -19.77
CA PRO A 113 15.99 5.17 -18.32
C PRO A 113 16.46 6.49 -17.66
N GLY A 114 16.69 7.56 -18.42
CA GLY A 114 17.23 8.84 -17.91
C GLY A 114 16.38 9.54 -16.84
N GLY A 115 15.06 9.33 -16.84
CA GLY A 115 14.07 9.91 -15.92
C GLY A 115 13.67 8.97 -14.77
N ARG A 116 14.51 8.01 -14.41
CA ARG A 116 14.30 7.14 -13.24
C ARG A 116 14.76 7.84 -11.95
N VAL A 117 13.92 7.84 -10.92
CA VAL A 117 14.32 8.27 -9.57
C VAL A 117 15.31 7.25 -9.00
N GLN A 118 16.51 7.71 -8.63
CA GLN A 118 17.58 6.84 -8.13
C GLN A 118 17.52 6.60 -6.62
N ASP A 119 16.82 7.47 -5.90
CA ASP A 119 16.68 7.35 -4.46
C ASP A 119 15.54 6.37 -4.13
N PRO A 120 15.82 5.27 -3.40
CA PRO A 120 14.82 4.28 -3.03
C PRO A 120 13.77 4.90 -2.11
N TRP A 121 12.52 4.56 -2.34
CA TRP A 121 11.42 4.99 -1.49
C TRP A 121 11.03 3.90 -0.49
N ARG A 122 10.47 4.34 0.64
CA ARG A 122 9.75 3.55 1.65
C ARG A 122 8.32 4.04 1.77
N MET A 123 7.49 3.28 2.47
CA MET A 123 6.12 3.66 2.81
C MET A 123 6.09 4.17 4.24
N VAL A 124 5.60 5.39 4.44
CA VAL A 124 5.43 5.99 5.78
C VAL A 124 3.97 6.28 6.04
N TYR A 125 3.58 6.28 7.32
CA TYR A 125 2.23 6.64 7.73
C TYR A 125 1.96 8.10 7.33
N ASP A 126 0.76 8.35 6.82
CA ASP A 126 0.26 9.71 6.57
C ASP A 126 -0.92 10.02 7.48
N ARG A 127 -2.01 9.25 7.34
CA ARG A 127 -3.25 9.46 8.11
C ARG A 127 -4.15 8.23 8.14
N PHE A 128 -5.14 8.25 9.01
CA PHE A 128 -6.39 7.52 8.78
C PHE A 128 -7.30 8.33 7.85
N SER A 129 -7.93 7.69 6.87
CA SER A 129 -8.95 8.34 6.03
C SER A 129 -10.25 8.57 6.81
N PRO A 130 -11.16 9.43 6.31
CA PRO A 130 -12.51 9.54 6.89
C PRO A 130 -13.21 8.18 6.99
N GLU A 131 -12.97 7.29 6.03
CA GLU A 131 -13.48 5.92 5.96
C GLU A 131 -12.71 4.91 6.83
N GLY A 132 -11.69 5.34 7.57
CA GLY A 132 -11.02 4.53 8.60
C GLY A 132 -9.86 3.66 8.12
N ASN A 133 -9.46 3.79 6.86
CA ASN A 133 -8.31 3.05 6.31
C ASN A 133 -7.02 3.82 6.57
N VAL A 134 -5.92 3.11 6.80
CA VAL A 134 -4.59 3.74 6.91
C VAL A 134 -4.11 4.13 5.51
N PHE A 135 -3.79 5.41 5.33
CA PHE A 135 -3.11 5.94 4.17
C PHE A 135 -1.62 6.13 4.45
N PHE A 136 -0.83 5.92 3.40
CA PHE A 136 0.62 5.99 3.44
C PHE A 136 1.14 6.79 2.24
N MET A 137 2.31 7.39 2.43
CA MET A 137 2.99 8.21 1.44
C MET A 137 4.37 7.65 1.10
N PRO A 138 4.88 7.89 -0.12
CA PRO A 138 6.27 7.62 -0.45
C PRO A 138 7.18 8.59 0.30
N GLU A 139 8.31 8.08 0.76
CA GLU A 139 9.41 8.90 1.26
C GLU A 139 10.74 8.28 0.85
N THR A 140 11.72 9.12 0.49
CA THR A 140 13.09 8.65 0.28
C THR A 140 13.66 8.02 1.55
N ILE A 141 14.32 6.88 1.40
CA ILE A 141 15.06 6.26 2.50
C ILE A 141 16.30 7.11 2.78
N ASP A 142 16.38 7.66 3.98
CA ASP A 142 17.55 8.39 4.44
C ASP A 142 18.80 7.50 4.47
N GLU A 143 19.93 8.10 4.11
CA GLU A 143 21.25 7.44 4.10
C GLU A 143 21.32 6.12 3.31
N TRP A 144 20.41 5.89 2.35
CA TRP A 144 20.29 4.62 1.64
C TRP A 144 21.59 4.11 1.00
N LYS A 145 22.48 5.02 0.61
CA LYS A 145 23.79 4.70 0.00
C LYS A 145 24.76 4.00 0.97
N THR A 146 24.61 4.21 2.28
CA THR A 146 25.44 3.57 3.32
C THR A 146 24.87 2.23 3.76
N LEU A 147 23.54 2.05 3.64
CA LEU A 147 22.84 0.81 3.97
C LEU A 147 23.38 -0.37 3.17
N LYS A 148 23.44 -1.53 3.84
CA LYS A 148 23.87 -2.81 3.24
C LYS A 148 22.75 -3.84 3.20
N LYS A 149 21.62 -3.53 3.83
CA LYS A 149 20.48 -4.41 4.01
C LYS A 149 19.19 -3.59 3.90
N PRO A 150 18.08 -4.22 3.47
CA PRO A 150 16.74 -3.62 3.57
C PRO A 150 16.44 -3.13 4.97
N ILE A 151 15.56 -2.14 5.07
CA ILE A 151 15.05 -1.64 6.35
C ILE A 151 13.71 -2.31 6.68
N PRO A 152 13.38 -2.51 7.96
CA PRO A 152 12.05 -3.00 8.36
C PRO A 152 10.93 -2.11 7.82
N ALA A 153 9.80 -2.72 7.46
CA ALA A 153 8.64 -2.05 6.91
C ALA A 153 7.38 -2.35 7.73
N ARG A 154 6.50 -1.35 7.84
CA ARG A 154 5.17 -1.54 8.45
C ARG A 154 4.14 -1.96 7.40
N PHE A 155 4.23 -1.38 6.21
CA PHE A 155 3.18 -1.42 5.22
C PHE A 155 3.56 -2.26 4.01
N TYR A 156 2.55 -2.91 3.45
CA TYR A 156 2.62 -3.66 2.21
C TYR A 156 2.13 -2.78 1.06
N SER A 157 2.82 -2.84 -0.09
CA SER A 157 2.35 -2.22 -1.32
C SER A 157 1.92 -3.27 -2.33
N ALA A 158 0.73 -3.08 -2.90
CA ALA A 158 0.15 -4.01 -3.83
C ALA A 158 0.71 -3.84 -5.26
N HIS A 159 1.43 -2.78 -5.58
CA HIS A 159 2.15 -2.67 -6.86
C HIS A 159 3.57 -3.26 -6.82
N TYR A 160 4.08 -3.65 -5.65
CA TYR A 160 5.41 -4.25 -5.49
C TYR A 160 5.51 -5.07 -4.21
N ALA A 161 5.41 -6.39 -4.36
CA ALA A 161 5.69 -7.33 -3.27
C ALA A 161 6.40 -8.60 -3.78
N PHE A 162 7.53 -8.94 -3.17
CA PHE A 162 8.33 -10.13 -3.47
C PHE A 162 8.60 -10.95 -2.21
N THR A 163 8.23 -12.24 -2.23
CA THR A 163 8.47 -13.16 -1.10
C THR A 163 8.41 -14.62 -1.57
N LEU A 164 8.31 -15.55 -0.63
CA LEU A 164 8.11 -16.98 -0.84
C LEU A 164 6.79 -17.25 -1.57
N GLY A 165 6.78 -18.21 -2.49
CA GLY A 165 5.60 -18.48 -3.31
C GLY A 165 4.36 -18.87 -2.52
N GLN A 166 4.55 -19.56 -1.38
CA GLN A 166 3.45 -19.95 -0.49
C GLN A 166 2.59 -18.77 0.01
N PHE A 167 3.09 -17.54 -0.04
CA PHE A 167 2.33 -16.33 0.25
C PHE A 167 1.07 -16.21 -0.62
N ALA A 168 1.11 -16.70 -1.87
CA ALA A 168 -0.04 -16.71 -2.76
C ALA A 168 -1.21 -17.58 -2.25
N ASN A 169 -0.94 -18.54 -1.35
CA ASN A 169 -1.96 -19.34 -0.69
C ASN A 169 -2.29 -18.81 0.72
N GLU A 170 -1.27 -18.43 1.48
CA GLU A 170 -1.44 -17.99 2.89
C GLU A 170 -2.15 -16.62 2.98
N VAL A 171 -1.88 -15.70 2.05
CA VAL A 171 -2.37 -14.31 2.11
C VAL A 171 -2.93 -13.88 0.75
N GLN A 172 -4.15 -14.34 0.45
CA GLN A 172 -4.84 -13.97 -0.79
C GLN A 172 -5.45 -12.57 -0.72
N HIS A 173 -5.46 -11.86 -1.85
CA HIS A 173 -6.30 -10.66 -2.03
C HIS A 173 -7.75 -11.03 -1.86
N ASN A 174 -8.48 -10.26 -1.06
CA ASN A 174 -9.93 -10.41 -0.96
C ASN A 174 -10.55 -9.75 -2.22
N PRO A 175 -11.25 -10.50 -3.07
CA PRO A 175 -11.82 -9.95 -4.31
C PRO A 175 -12.94 -8.91 -4.06
N GLU A 176 -13.50 -8.83 -2.85
CA GLU A 176 -14.47 -7.80 -2.47
C GLU A 176 -13.81 -6.44 -2.12
N TYR A 177 -12.48 -6.38 -2.01
CA TYR A 177 -11.78 -5.10 -1.93
C TYR A 177 -11.70 -4.45 -3.31
N TYR A 178 -11.79 -3.13 -3.35
CA TYR A 178 -11.79 -2.40 -4.61
C TYR A 178 -10.44 -1.71 -4.89
N PHE A 179 -10.08 -0.69 -4.11
CA PHE A 179 -8.81 0.04 -4.29
C PHE A 179 -8.12 0.53 -3.01
N HIS A 180 -8.86 0.87 -1.95
CA HIS A 180 -8.29 1.36 -0.70
C HIS A 180 -8.57 0.40 0.45
N GLY A 181 -7.58 0.22 1.32
CA GLY A 181 -7.64 -0.63 2.51
C GLY A 181 -7.07 -2.04 2.32
N GLU A 182 -6.93 -2.50 1.08
CA GLU A 182 -6.36 -3.79 0.73
C GLU A 182 -4.89 -3.89 1.13
N GLU A 183 -4.12 -2.81 0.93
CA GLU A 183 -2.69 -2.78 1.23
C GLU A 183 -2.42 -2.94 2.74
N ILE A 184 -3.18 -2.24 3.59
CA ILE A 184 -3.08 -2.42 5.05
C ILE A 184 -3.66 -3.78 5.49
N SER A 185 -4.73 -4.26 4.86
CA SER A 185 -5.27 -5.62 5.09
C SER A 185 -4.22 -6.69 4.83
N ILE A 186 -3.57 -6.66 3.67
CA ILE A 186 -2.52 -7.62 3.31
C ILE A 186 -1.29 -7.45 4.20
N GLY A 187 -0.89 -6.22 4.55
CA GLY A 187 0.25 -5.99 5.45
C GLY A 187 0.07 -6.64 6.82
N VAL A 188 -1.10 -6.43 7.45
CA VAL A 188 -1.41 -7.04 8.75
C VAL A 188 -1.56 -8.55 8.63
N ARG A 189 -2.25 -9.04 7.59
CA ARG A 189 -2.41 -10.48 7.37
C ARG A 189 -1.07 -11.17 7.12
N ALA A 190 -0.20 -10.59 6.30
CA ALA A 190 1.17 -11.07 6.13
C ALA A 190 1.91 -11.16 7.47
N PHE A 191 1.86 -10.11 8.28
CA PHE A 191 2.48 -10.13 9.60
C PHE A 191 1.93 -11.25 10.49
N THR A 192 0.61 -11.38 10.61
CA THR A 192 -0.04 -12.43 11.42
C THR A 192 0.25 -13.86 10.91
N TRP A 193 0.58 -14.04 9.63
CA TRP A 193 1.07 -15.29 9.03
C TRP A 193 2.59 -15.55 9.20
N GLY A 194 3.27 -14.68 9.93
CA GLY A 194 4.69 -14.80 10.26
C GLY A 194 5.65 -14.18 9.23
N TYR A 195 5.16 -13.32 8.32
CA TYR A 195 6.02 -12.60 7.38
C TYR A 195 6.60 -11.32 7.99
N ASP A 196 7.91 -11.12 7.85
CA ASP A 196 8.58 -9.89 8.26
C ASP A 196 8.75 -8.99 7.03
N LEU A 197 8.18 -7.79 7.06
CA LEU A 197 8.16 -6.89 5.91
C LEU A 197 9.42 -6.01 5.90
N PHE A 198 9.94 -5.76 4.71
CA PHE A 198 11.12 -4.91 4.50
C PHE A 198 11.01 -4.05 3.26
N HIS A 199 11.50 -2.81 3.34
CA HIS A 199 11.72 -1.94 2.20
C HIS A 199 13.13 -2.15 1.64
N PRO A 200 13.28 -2.51 0.35
CA PRO A 200 14.58 -2.55 -0.29
C PRO A 200 15.27 -1.18 -0.21
N HIS A 201 16.54 -1.18 0.20
CA HIS A 201 17.37 0.01 0.33
C HIS A 201 18.03 0.44 -1.00
N ILE A 202 17.62 -0.16 -2.12
CA ILE A 202 18.08 0.16 -3.46
C ILE A 202 16.91 0.05 -4.44
N PRO A 203 16.84 0.88 -5.49
CA PRO A 203 15.85 0.70 -6.55
C PRO A 203 16.12 -0.59 -7.33
N ILE A 204 15.11 -1.45 -7.46
CA ILE A 204 15.17 -2.71 -8.22
C ILE A 204 14.15 -2.69 -9.35
N ILE A 205 12.96 -2.17 -9.02
CA ILE A 205 11.86 -1.98 -9.94
C ILE A 205 11.34 -0.54 -9.82
N TYR A 206 10.68 -0.07 -10.89
CA TYR A 206 10.16 1.28 -11.02
C TYR A 206 8.71 1.23 -11.47
N HIS A 207 7.94 2.24 -11.07
CA HIS A 207 6.52 2.39 -11.37
C HIS A 207 6.25 3.67 -12.17
N GLU A 208 5.34 3.58 -13.14
CA GLU A 208 4.84 4.74 -13.87
C GLU A 208 3.70 5.41 -13.09
N TYR A 209 4.01 6.44 -12.30
CA TYR A 209 2.98 7.19 -11.57
C TYR A 209 2.17 8.14 -12.46
N THR A 210 2.69 8.46 -13.66
CA THR A 210 1.96 9.30 -14.62
C THR A 210 0.76 8.54 -15.18
N ARG A 211 -0.41 9.15 -15.13
CA ARG A 211 -1.68 8.54 -15.61
C ARG A 211 -2.24 9.24 -16.85
N ASN A 212 -1.38 9.92 -17.62
CA ASN A 212 -1.83 10.80 -18.68
C ASN A 212 -2.52 10.01 -19.81
N GLY A 213 -3.79 10.31 -20.07
CA GLY A 213 -4.59 9.72 -21.15
C GLY A 213 -5.07 8.29 -20.92
N LYS A 214 -4.89 7.71 -19.72
CA LYS A 214 -5.33 6.33 -19.41
C LYS A 214 -6.68 6.35 -18.72
N LYS A 215 -7.65 5.61 -19.25
CA LYS A 215 -8.91 5.29 -18.54
C LYS A 215 -8.61 4.41 -17.33
N LYS A 216 -9.35 4.63 -16.25
CA LYS A 216 -9.36 3.78 -15.05
C LYS A 216 -10.64 2.95 -15.05
N GLN A 217 -10.63 1.84 -14.31
CA GLN A 217 -11.81 0.97 -14.21
C GLN A 217 -13.05 1.73 -13.70
N TRP A 218 -12.90 2.63 -12.71
CA TRP A 218 -14.02 3.44 -12.20
C TRP A 218 -14.56 4.47 -13.19
N ASP A 219 -13.84 4.75 -14.30
CA ASP A 219 -14.38 5.57 -15.38
C ASP A 219 -15.42 4.78 -16.21
N ASP A 220 -15.35 3.44 -16.19
CA ASP A 220 -16.23 2.53 -16.96
C ASP A 220 -17.29 1.84 -16.08
N ASP A 221 -17.01 1.56 -14.80
CA ASP A 221 -17.93 0.88 -13.87
C ASP A 221 -18.79 1.87 -13.08
N LYS A 222 -20.07 2.00 -13.43
CA LYS A 222 -20.99 2.95 -12.77
C LYS A 222 -21.32 2.60 -11.31
N GLU A 223 -21.07 1.36 -10.88
CA GLU A 223 -21.38 0.88 -9.54
C GLU A 223 -20.14 0.88 -8.63
N TRP A 224 -19.01 1.42 -9.11
CA TRP A 224 -17.74 1.42 -8.38
C TRP A 224 -17.84 2.01 -6.97
N VAL A 225 -18.69 3.02 -6.78
CA VAL A 225 -18.91 3.66 -5.47
C VAL A 225 -19.40 2.64 -4.44
N LYS A 226 -20.39 1.81 -4.80
CA LYS A 226 -20.93 0.78 -3.90
C LYS A 226 -19.88 -0.28 -3.57
N LYS A 227 -19.07 -0.68 -4.56
CA LYS A 227 -17.96 -1.63 -4.36
C LYS A 227 -16.91 -1.05 -3.42
N ASN A 228 -16.61 0.23 -3.56
CA ASN A 228 -15.66 0.94 -2.71
C ASN A 228 -16.18 1.12 -1.27
N GLU A 229 -17.46 1.48 -1.09
CA GLU A 229 -18.11 1.52 0.22
C GLU A 229 -18.09 0.15 0.92
N ARG A 230 -18.39 -0.92 0.17
CA ARG A 230 -18.28 -2.30 0.66
C ARG A 230 -16.85 -2.63 1.09
N ALA A 231 -15.85 -2.29 0.29
CA ALA A 231 -14.44 -2.52 0.62
C ALA A 231 -14.02 -1.79 1.91
N HIS A 232 -14.43 -0.53 2.07
CA HIS A 232 -14.17 0.22 3.30
C HIS A 232 -14.85 -0.40 4.52
N PHE A 233 -16.09 -0.84 4.39
CA PHE A 233 -16.80 -1.53 5.47
C PHE A 233 -16.11 -2.84 5.85
N LEU A 234 -15.66 -3.63 4.87
CA LEU A 234 -14.88 -4.85 5.13
C LEU A 234 -13.56 -4.55 5.87
N ASN A 235 -12.91 -3.43 5.55
CA ASN A 235 -11.70 -3.02 6.27
C ASN A 235 -12.00 -2.64 7.72
N LYS A 236 -13.05 -1.85 7.95
CA LYS A 236 -13.50 -1.52 9.32
C LYS A 236 -13.84 -2.78 10.11
N ARG A 237 -14.57 -3.71 9.51
CA ARG A 237 -14.90 -5.01 10.13
C ARG A 237 -13.67 -5.85 10.45
N LEU A 238 -12.69 -5.92 9.56
CA LEU A 238 -11.47 -6.70 9.81
C LEU A 238 -10.69 -6.17 11.02
N PHE A 239 -10.71 -4.85 11.23
CA PHE A 239 -9.89 -4.17 12.23
C PHE A 239 -10.64 -3.63 13.45
N GLY A 240 -11.97 -3.74 13.49
CA GLY A 240 -12.79 -3.22 14.58
C GLY A 240 -12.84 -1.68 14.64
N VAL A 241 -12.74 -1.00 13.50
CA VAL A 241 -12.66 0.48 13.43
C VAL A 241 -14.04 1.12 13.61
N ASP A 242 -14.12 2.26 14.31
CA ASP A 242 -15.36 3.02 14.58
C ASP A 242 -16.44 2.26 15.37
N GLY A 243 -16.03 1.36 16.25
CA GLY A 243 -16.97 0.54 17.01
C GLY A 243 -17.72 -0.50 16.17
N VAL A 244 -17.29 -0.72 14.92
CA VAL A 244 -17.74 -1.86 14.12
C VAL A 244 -17.21 -3.13 14.77
N GLU A 245 -18.07 -4.12 14.98
CA GLU A 245 -17.65 -5.41 15.54
C GLU A 245 -16.60 -6.07 14.65
N GLN A 246 -15.50 -6.50 15.28
CA GLN A 246 -14.42 -7.16 14.56
C GLN A 246 -14.89 -8.54 14.10
N GLU A 247 -14.91 -8.77 12.79
CA GLU A 247 -15.31 -10.04 12.17
C GLU A 247 -14.59 -10.23 10.83
N GLY A 248 -14.58 -11.46 10.31
CA GLY A 248 -13.91 -11.78 9.03
C GLY A 248 -12.38 -11.91 9.15
N TYR A 249 -11.89 -11.98 10.40
CA TYR A 249 -10.50 -12.31 10.71
C TYR A 249 -10.22 -13.82 10.68
N ASP A 250 -11.24 -14.65 10.48
CA ASP A 250 -11.12 -16.09 10.28
C ASP A 250 -11.17 -16.46 8.78
N GLY A 251 -10.61 -17.62 8.44
CA GLY A 251 -10.68 -18.19 7.09
C GLY A 251 -9.70 -17.60 6.09
N LEU A 252 -9.98 -17.77 4.80
CA LEU A 252 -9.03 -17.50 3.70
C LEU A 252 -8.56 -16.04 3.64
N PHE A 253 -9.43 -15.10 3.99
CA PHE A 253 -9.16 -13.66 3.98
C PHE A 253 -8.88 -13.08 5.37
N GLY A 254 -8.72 -13.95 6.37
CA GLY A 254 -8.49 -13.59 7.76
C GLY A 254 -7.01 -13.44 8.14
N PHE A 255 -6.77 -13.30 9.44
CA PHE A 255 -5.45 -13.25 10.06
C PHE A 255 -4.81 -14.64 10.14
N GLY A 256 -3.47 -14.66 10.14
CA GLY A 256 -2.70 -15.86 10.41
C GLY A 256 -2.62 -16.18 11.89
N SER A 257 -2.17 -17.39 12.21
CA SER A 257 -2.09 -17.90 13.58
C SER A 257 -0.72 -17.72 14.25
N VAL A 258 0.24 -17.03 13.61
CA VAL A 258 1.63 -16.93 14.11
C VAL A 258 1.81 -15.72 15.02
N ARG A 259 1.18 -14.60 14.67
CA ARG A 259 1.18 -13.35 15.45
C ARG A 259 -0.23 -12.77 15.45
N THR A 260 -0.57 -12.00 16.47
CA THR A 260 -1.90 -11.40 16.64
C THR A 260 -2.00 -10.03 15.95
N LEU A 261 -3.23 -9.53 15.78
CA LEU A 261 -3.45 -8.12 15.41
C LEU A 261 -2.76 -7.18 16.42
N ARG A 262 -2.88 -7.47 17.72
CA ARG A 262 -2.27 -6.66 18.78
C ARG A 262 -0.74 -6.61 18.66
N ASP A 263 -0.11 -7.71 18.26
CA ASP A 263 1.34 -7.73 17.99
C ASP A 263 1.71 -6.80 16.82
N TYR A 264 0.89 -6.76 15.76
CA TYR A 264 1.08 -5.81 14.67
C TYR A 264 0.90 -4.37 15.14
N GLU A 265 -0.13 -4.09 15.95
CA GLU A 265 -0.37 -2.74 16.48
C GLU A 265 0.80 -2.23 17.32
N LYS A 266 1.39 -3.10 18.16
CA LYS A 266 2.61 -2.82 18.92
C LYS A 266 3.84 -2.64 18.02
N TYR A 267 4.00 -3.50 17.01
CA TYR A 267 5.09 -3.40 16.03
C TYR A 267 5.03 -2.11 15.20
N ALA A 268 3.83 -1.77 14.72
CA ALA A 268 3.60 -0.68 13.80
C ALA A 268 3.34 0.66 14.50
N GLY A 269 3.00 0.66 15.79
CA GLY A 269 2.57 1.86 16.52
C GLY A 269 1.28 2.45 15.96
N ILE A 270 0.33 1.58 15.60
CA ILE A 270 -1.00 1.93 15.07
C ILE A 270 -2.03 1.18 15.90
N LEU A 271 -3.07 1.86 16.36
CA LEU A 271 -4.19 1.27 17.08
C LEU A 271 -5.45 1.47 16.23
N PHE A 272 -5.92 0.39 15.61
CA PHE A 272 -6.97 0.49 14.60
C PHE A 272 -8.31 0.90 15.19
N GLU A 273 -8.71 0.27 16.30
CA GLU A 273 -9.98 0.50 16.99
C GLU A 273 -10.25 1.99 17.24
N LYS A 274 -9.19 2.75 17.59
CA LYS A 274 -9.26 4.19 17.90
C LYS A 274 -8.77 5.08 16.77
N ARG A 275 -8.38 4.53 15.62
CA ARG A 275 -7.67 5.26 14.55
C ARG A 275 -6.50 6.10 15.07
N ALA A 276 -5.74 5.53 16.00
CA ALA A 276 -4.70 6.25 16.72
C ALA A 276 -3.30 5.77 16.32
N VAL A 277 -2.29 6.61 16.50
CA VAL A 277 -0.91 6.34 16.10
C VAL A 277 0.06 6.83 17.18
N GLN A 278 1.16 6.09 17.41
CA GLN A 278 2.20 6.50 18.35
C GLN A 278 3.17 7.51 17.73
N GLN A 279 3.79 8.36 18.56
CA GLN A 279 4.75 9.37 18.11
C GLN A 279 5.91 8.77 17.31
N TRP A 280 6.41 7.58 17.66
CA TRP A 280 7.45 6.89 16.91
C TRP A 280 7.10 6.69 15.43
N THR A 281 5.83 6.41 15.14
CA THR A 281 5.33 6.21 13.78
C THR A 281 5.05 7.53 13.07
N ILE A 282 4.58 8.56 13.79
CA ILE A 282 4.46 9.94 13.30
C ILE A 282 5.84 10.49 12.90
N ASP A 283 6.87 10.22 13.71
CA ASP A 283 8.27 10.57 13.47
C ASP A 283 8.91 9.75 12.35
N LYS A 284 8.17 8.82 11.72
CA LYS A 284 8.62 7.97 10.61
C LYS A 284 9.87 7.13 10.95
N LYS A 285 10.07 6.79 12.22
CA LYS A 285 11.13 5.87 12.64
C LYS A 285 10.80 4.45 12.18
N ASN A 286 11.81 3.63 11.86
CA ASN A 286 11.56 2.25 11.41
C ASN A 286 10.89 1.41 12.50
N PRO A 287 10.06 0.40 12.15
CA PRO A 287 9.54 -0.54 13.14
C PRO A 287 10.62 -1.55 13.59
N PRO A 288 10.44 -2.23 14.73
CA PRO A 288 9.34 -2.07 15.68
C PRO A 288 9.41 -0.74 16.43
N VAL A 289 8.29 -0.34 17.04
CA VAL A 289 8.30 0.69 18.08
C VAL A 289 9.17 0.20 19.24
N MET A 290 10.14 1.02 19.67
CA MET A 290 11.15 0.62 20.66
C MET A 290 10.81 1.08 22.08
N GLU A 291 9.89 2.03 22.22
CA GLU A 291 9.32 2.43 23.50
C GLU A 291 8.73 1.22 24.22
N LYS A 292 9.05 1.12 25.51
CA LYS A 292 8.54 0.07 26.40
C LYS A 292 7.53 0.69 27.35
N TYR A 293 6.49 -0.07 27.63
CA TYR A 293 5.41 0.29 28.54
C TYR A 293 5.29 -0.84 29.56
N ASP A 294 5.17 -0.49 30.83
CA ASP A 294 5.09 -1.48 31.91
C ASP A 294 3.65 -2.03 32.02
N THR A 295 2.66 -1.28 31.55
CA THR A 295 1.24 -1.67 31.54
C THR A 295 0.58 -1.46 30.17
N GLU A 296 -0.52 -2.18 29.92
CA GLU A 296 -1.34 -1.97 28.72
C GLU A 296 -2.01 -0.58 28.72
N GLU A 297 -2.33 -0.03 29.90
CA GLU A 297 -2.88 1.31 30.04
C GLU A 297 -1.88 2.38 29.60
N GLU A 298 -0.62 2.29 30.04
CA GLU A 298 0.45 3.17 29.57
C GLU A 298 0.67 3.08 28.06
N TRP A 299 0.63 1.86 27.52
CA TRP A 299 0.73 1.66 26.08
C TRP A 299 -0.43 2.32 25.33
N LEU A 300 -1.68 2.12 25.78
CA LEU A 300 -2.87 2.74 25.18
C LEU A 300 -2.84 4.27 25.27
N ASN A 301 -2.35 4.83 26.39
CA ASN A 301 -2.22 6.27 26.60
C ASN A 301 -1.11 6.93 25.76
N SER A 302 -0.19 6.13 25.19
CA SER A 302 0.86 6.63 24.31
C SER A 302 0.41 6.95 22.88
N PHE A 303 -0.81 6.53 22.51
CA PHE A 303 -1.37 6.78 21.19
C PHE A 303 -2.02 8.16 21.11
N SER A 304 -1.78 8.84 20.00
CA SER A 304 -2.46 10.08 19.66
C SER A 304 -3.50 9.82 18.55
N ILE A 305 -4.70 10.35 18.74
CA ILE A 305 -5.72 10.39 17.68
C ILE A 305 -5.45 11.64 16.85
N ILE A 306 -5.00 11.45 15.61
CA ILE A 306 -4.79 12.55 14.68
C ILE A 306 -6.05 12.66 13.81
N PHE A 307 -6.83 13.70 14.01
CA PHE A 307 -7.90 14.07 13.10
C PHE A 307 -7.46 15.30 12.29
N ARG A 308 -7.62 15.21 10.97
CA ARG A 308 -7.48 16.37 10.09
C ARG A 308 -8.87 16.86 9.74
N HIS A 309 -9.25 18.00 10.29
CA HIS A 309 -10.47 18.69 9.89
C HIS A 309 -10.15 19.57 8.68
N CYS A 310 -10.62 19.20 7.48
CA CYS A 310 -10.53 20.05 6.32
C CYS A 310 -11.67 21.07 6.40
N ILE A 311 -11.31 22.34 6.56
CA ILE A 311 -12.26 23.46 6.53
C ILE A 311 -12.05 24.14 5.17
N ASP A 312 -12.98 23.89 4.26
CA ASP A 312 -13.01 24.59 2.98
C ASP A 312 -13.87 25.85 3.14
N VAL A 313 -13.20 27.01 3.26
CA VAL A 313 -13.87 28.32 3.26
C VAL A 313 -13.98 28.78 1.81
N GLN A 314 -15.18 28.73 1.26
CA GLN A 314 -15.46 29.24 -0.08
C GLN A 314 -15.76 30.75 -0.02
N TYR A 315 -15.44 31.49 -1.09
CA TYR A 315 -15.67 32.94 -1.14
C TYR A 315 -17.15 33.34 -0.95
N ASP A 316 -18.09 32.45 -1.30
CA ASP A 316 -19.51 32.67 -1.08
C ASP A 316 -19.96 32.54 0.39
N SER A 317 -19.13 31.91 1.24
CA SER A 317 -19.38 31.71 2.67
C SER A 317 -19.02 32.95 3.51
N VAL A 318 -18.34 33.91 2.90
CA VAL A 318 -17.85 35.18 3.48
C VAL A 318 -18.13 36.28 2.46
N PRO A 319 -19.38 36.76 2.38
CA PRO A 319 -19.89 37.50 1.23
C PRO A 319 -19.47 38.98 1.19
N GLU A 320 -18.98 39.52 2.30
CA GLU A 320 -18.52 40.90 2.36
C GLU A 320 -17.20 41.08 1.59
N LYS A 321 -16.86 42.32 1.26
CA LYS A 321 -15.70 42.62 0.39
C LYS A 321 -14.62 43.44 1.07
N ASP A 322 -14.82 43.75 2.34
CA ASP A 322 -13.98 44.62 3.17
C ASP A 322 -13.23 43.84 4.26
N TYR A 323 -13.08 42.52 4.10
CA TYR A 323 -12.24 41.71 5.00
C TYR A 323 -10.77 42.09 4.88
N GLU A 324 -10.12 42.33 6.02
CA GLU A 324 -8.67 42.56 6.09
C GLU A 324 -7.87 41.23 6.15
N PHE A 325 -8.48 40.18 6.71
CA PHE A 325 -7.95 38.82 6.82
C PHE A 325 -9.08 37.84 7.18
N TRP A 326 -8.88 36.54 6.94
CA TRP A 326 -9.72 35.48 7.50
C TRP A 326 -8.98 34.72 8.60
N VAL A 327 -9.72 34.15 9.56
CA VAL A 327 -9.15 33.31 10.62
C VAL A 327 -9.88 31.99 10.68
N VAL A 328 -9.12 30.90 10.72
CA VAL A 328 -9.60 29.58 11.12
C VAL A 328 -8.93 29.23 12.44
N ALA A 329 -9.72 29.16 13.51
CA ALA A 329 -9.24 28.82 14.85
C ALA A 329 -10.05 27.68 15.47
N PHE A 330 -9.36 26.80 16.20
CA PHE A 330 -9.98 25.77 17.04
C PHE A 330 -9.84 26.20 18.49
N HIS A 331 -10.94 26.19 19.23
CA HIS A 331 -11.01 26.52 20.65
C HIS A 331 -11.43 25.28 21.46
N ASP A 332 -10.98 25.17 22.71
CA ASP A 332 -11.47 24.14 23.64
C ASP A 332 -12.84 24.52 24.24
N GLU A 333 -13.38 23.68 25.14
CA GLU A 333 -14.67 23.91 25.80
C GLU A 333 -14.69 25.17 26.69
N ASP A 334 -13.51 25.68 27.06
CA ASP A 334 -13.30 26.88 27.88
C ASP A 334 -12.96 28.12 27.01
N ASP A 335 -13.13 28.04 25.68
CA ASP A 335 -12.82 29.07 24.69
C ASP A 335 -11.32 29.43 24.55
N ASN A 336 -10.41 28.58 25.05
CA ASN A 336 -8.98 28.78 24.82
C ASN A 336 -8.58 28.34 23.41
N THR A 337 -7.83 29.19 22.70
CA THR A 337 -7.36 28.88 21.35
C THR A 337 -6.31 27.76 21.36
N LEU A 338 -6.68 26.60 20.84
CA LEU A 338 -5.80 25.44 20.65
C LEU A 338 -4.97 25.56 19.37
N TYR A 339 -5.54 26.17 18.33
CA TYR A 339 -4.91 26.37 17.03
C TYR A 339 -5.50 27.61 16.36
N ARG A 340 -4.67 28.35 15.62
CA ARG A 340 -5.09 29.49 14.83
C ARG A 340 -4.26 29.56 13.55
N LYS A 341 -4.94 29.78 12.42
CA LYS A 341 -4.33 30.09 11.14
C LYS A 341 -5.04 31.31 10.55
N ASP A 342 -4.23 32.29 10.17
CA ASP A 342 -4.70 33.53 9.57
C ASP A 342 -4.40 33.49 8.06
N ALA A 343 -5.32 33.99 7.25
CA ALA A 343 -5.16 34.18 5.81
C ALA A 343 -5.22 35.68 5.51
N ASP A 344 -4.12 36.24 5.02
CA ASP A 344 -4.02 37.68 4.78
C ASP A 344 -4.61 38.08 3.42
N ILE A 345 -4.60 39.39 3.12
CA ILE A 345 -5.18 39.97 1.91
C ILE A 345 -4.62 39.39 0.59
N ASN A 346 -3.43 38.77 0.59
CA ASN A 346 -2.86 38.09 -0.57
C ASN A 346 -3.42 36.69 -0.77
N GLU A 347 -4.02 36.10 0.27
CA GLU A 347 -4.62 34.76 0.24
C GLU A 347 -6.14 34.81 0.05
N ILE A 348 -6.79 35.94 0.37
CA ILE A 348 -8.25 36.10 0.31
C ILE A 348 -8.77 36.99 -0.84
N ASN A 349 -7.92 37.48 -1.75
CA ASN A 349 -8.32 38.28 -2.91
C ASN A 349 -8.07 37.60 -4.26
#